data_AF-A0AAN1S0N4-F1
#
_entry.id   AF-A0AAN1S0N4-F1
#
_cell.length_a   1.000
_cell.length_b   1.000
_cell.length_c   1.000
_cell.angle_alpha   90.00
_cell.angle_beta   90.00
_cell.angle_gamma   90.00
#
_symmetry.space_group_name_H-M   'P 1'
#
loop_
_entity.id
_entity.type
_entity.pdbx_description
1 polymer ?
#
loop_
_entity_poly.entity_id
_entity_poly.type
_entity_poly.pdbx_seq_one_letter_code
_entity_poly.pdbx_strand_id
1 'polypeptide(L)'
;MSPLFPRFASRRRHCFVRLVGLAALMMAAQLHARALVDIRASNELRVCVAGSSADFYTTNALAFARYLGVSATVVRLARWDQQFENAAGVVDLPGRYVAQPLASGQCDLYPNDLHMLDWRRTKMDMVPYYTVRKMIVANQQLRSTVKQPADLAGLRAAVQKGTSYDGWLTAQNATSFRDKPVAIGYFPTAESMRRVSQGLADFTVTGSEGAFKWIRGDTLQNLDLLFPVGELEKVGWGIAPSADDLREALAGYFADSLRVGSELDRAWQKYYGISRMEYLFFEQSLDTRAAERAAIRAWALPAITGVIGLVLAMALWARRLRREVRRHRLTAERLAESRREVTRESARRLAVSEIQLSLELAPTLAEFGRILLLELSRRLPVRQALLCAAAGQGLRLVARYAGNAAPPDEALSTVPVAASLMDECLRERQPRLLDATAGSGLRIRSGLGEGEPAAVLIHPIVLGEQGIAVLELASMDPLGEDAQRLLRDLTPFVALSMLRLSAQPSA
;
A
#
# COMPACT_ATOMS: atom_id res chain seq x y z
N MET A 1 -54.02 106.81 45.72
CA MET A 1 -54.50 105.60 46.44
C MET A 1 -53.60 104.45 46.03
N SER A 2 -52.61 104.10 46.85
CA SER A 2 -52.01 102.75 46.86
C SER A 2 -53.06 101.78 47.42
N PRO A 3 -53.07 100.45 47.13
CA PRO A 3 -51.96 99.62 47.60
C PRO A 3 -51.66 98.28 46.87
N LEU A 4 -50.53 97.69 47.28
CA LEU A 4 -50.25 96.24 47.45
C LEU A 4 -49.93 95.34 46.24
N PHE A 5 -48.63 95.04 46.10
CA PHE A 5 -48.10 93.76 45.62
C PHE A 5 -48.48 92.62 46.59
N PRO A 6 -48.55 91.36 46.11
CA PRO A 6 -47.41 90.46 46.38
C PRO A 6 -47.01 89.55 45.21
N ARG A 7 -45.72 89.19 45.23
CA ARG A 7 -45.08 88.13 44.43
C ARG A 7 -45.66 86.75 44.78
N PHE A 8 -45.95 85.91 43.79
CA PHE A 8 -46.00 84.45 43.99
C PHE A 8 -45.27 83.67 42.88
N ALA A 9 -44.22 83.01 43.37
CA ALA A 9 -43.42 81.89 42.89
C ALA A 9 -43.83 81.11 41.64
N SER A 10 -42.80 80.87 40.83
CA SER A 10 -42.65 79.79 39.84
C SER A 10 -42.97 78.40 40.41
N ARG A 11 -43.93 77.67 39.82
CA ARG A 11 -44.00 76.19 39.91
C ARG A 11 -45.06 75.57 38.98
N ARG A 12 -44.98 75.79 37.66
CA ARG A 12 -45.82 75.03 36.68
C ARG A 12 -45.12 74.75 35.35
N ARG A 13 -43.85 74.32 35.37
CA ARG A 13 -43.16 73.82 34.16
C ARG A 13 -42.50 72.45 34.30
N HIS A 14 -42.63 71.78 35.44
CA HIS A 14 -41.90 70.52 35.70
C HIS A 14 -42.77 69.24 35.67
N CYS A 15 -44.08 69.34 35.45
CA CYS A 15 -44.92 68.13 35.30
C CYS A 15 -45.07 67.66 33.84
N PHE A 16 -45.04 68.56 32.85
CA PHE A 16 -45.24 68.16 31.45
C PHE A 16 -43.97 67.59 30.79
N VAL A 17 -42.78 68.01 31.24
CA VAL A 17 -41.51 67.48 30.72
C VAL A 17 -41.18 66.09 31.28
N ARG A 18 -41.73 65.73 32.45
CA ARG A 18 -41.53 64.41 33.04
C ARG A 18 -42.44 63.32 32.47
N LEU A 19 -43.64 63.67 31.98
CA LEU A 19 -44.52 62.70 31.31
C LEU A 19 -44.10 62.41 29.86
N VAL A 20 -43.58 63.42 29.15
CA VAL A 20 -43.00 63.22 27.81
C VAL A 20 -41.67 62.48 27.89
N GLY A 21 -40.88 62.71 28.96
CA GLY A 21 -39.65 61.96 29.22
C GLY A 21 -39.88 60.49 29.60
N LEU A 22 -40.95 60.16 30.34
CA LEU A 22 -41.27 58.76 30.67
C LEU A 22 -41.86 58.00 29.48
N ALA A 23 -42.65 58.66 28.62
CA ALA A 23 -43.14 58.06 27.37
C ALA A 23 -42.01 57.86 26.34
N ALA A 24 -41.02 58.75 26.29
CA ALA A 24 -39.86 58.61 25.42
C ALA A 24 -38.87 57.51 25.90
N LEU A 25 -38.83 57.21 27.21
CA LEU A 25 -38.02 56.11 27.74
C LEU A 25 -38.65 54.71 27.60
N MET A 26 -39.97 54.61 27.38
CA MET A 26 -40.62 53.33 27.03
C MET A 26 -40.69 53.06 25.52
N MET A 27 -40.26 54.01 24.67
CA MET A 27 -40.27 53.86 23.21
C MET A 27 -38.88 53.73 22.56
N ALA A 28 -37.84 53.53 23.37
CA ALA A 28 -36.59 52.96 22.88
C ALA A 28 -36.65 51.44 23.08
N ALA A 29 -37.55 50.76 22.35
CA ALA A 29 -37.40 49.33 22.11
C ALA A 29 -36.02 49.19 21.48
N GLN A 30 -35.06 48.72 22.27
CA GLN A 30 -33.71 48.52 21.78
C GLN A 30 -33.83 47.49 20.66
N LEU A 31 -33.69 47.96 19.42
CA LEU A 31 -33.72 47.21 18.17
C LEU A 31 -32.57 46.18 18.21
N HIS A 32 -32.81 45.08 18.90
CA HIS A 32 -31.94 43.92 19.00
C HIS A 32 -32.72 42.72 18.46
N ALA A 33 -31.99 41.71 18.03
CA ALA A 33 -32.54 40.40 17.71
C ALA A 33 -33.46 39.90 18.83
N ARG A 34 -34.66 39.48 18.46
CA ARG A 34 -35.70 39.06 19.41
C ARG A 34 -35.59 37.57 19.71
N ALA A 35 -35.69 37.21 20.99
CA ALA A 35 -35.78 35.80 21.40
C ALA A 35 -37.21 35.27 21.20
N LEU A 36 -37.39 33.95 21.23
CA LEU A 36 -38.72 33.33 21.09
C LEU A 36 -39.68 33.77 22.20
N VAL A 37 -39.16 34.02 23.41
CA VAL A 37 -39.96 34.58 24.52
C VAL A 37 -40.58 35.93 24.15
N ASP A 38 -39.83 36.81 23.47
CA ASP A 38 -40.31 38.13 23.03
C ASP A 38 -41.31 38.00 21.88
N ILE A 39 -41.08 37.05 20.97
CA ILE A 39 -42.00 36.72 19.87
C ILE A 39 -43.35 36.28 20.43
N ARG A 40 -43.35 35.35 21.38
CA ARG A 40 -44.57 34.88 22.07
C ARG A 40 -45.24 35.98 22.87
N ALA A 41 -44.48 36.78 23.62
CA ALA A 41 -45.03 37.88 24.41
C ALA A 41 -45.71 38.95 23.53
N SER A 42 -45.15 39.24 22.35
CA SER A 42 -45.75 40.16 21.38
C SER A 42 -46.90 39.56 20.55
N ASN A 43 -47.03 38.23 20.56
CA ASN A 43 -47.90 37.46 19.65
C ASN A 43 -47.63 37.70 18.14
N GLU A 44 -46.40 38.07 17.78
CA GLU A 44 -46.01 38.43 16.41
C GLU A 44 -44.63 37.87 16.04
N LEU A 45 -44.61 37.03 15.00
CA LEU A 45 -43.42 36.63 14.24
C LEU A 45 -43.23 37.54 13.02
N ARG A 46 -42.12 38.25 12.95
CA ARG A 46 -41.80 39.13 11.80
C ARG A 46 -41.02 38.36 10.76
N VAL A 47 -41.59 38.25 9.56
CA VAL A 47 -41.06 37.42 8.49
C VAL A 47 -40.66 38.30 7.32
N CYS A 48 -39.45 38.11 6.82
CA CYS A 48 -38.97 38.87 5.67
C CYS A 48 -38.72 37.95 4.47
N VAL A 49 -39.51 38.14 3.43
CA VAL A 49 -39.48 37.31 2.22
C VAL A 49 -38.84 38.05 1.04
N ALA A 50 -38.10 37.32 0.19
CA ALA A 50 -37.42 37.90 -0.96
C ALA A 50 -37.56 37.05 -2.22
N GLY A 51 -37.38 37.69 -3.39
CA GLY A 51 -37.29 36.99 -4.67
C GLY A 51 -38.61 36.50 -5.26
N SER A 52 -38.49 35.63 -6.28
CA SER A 52 -39.62 35.18 -7.11
C SER A 52 -40.50 34.11 -6.44
N SER A 53 -40.01 33.49 -5.36
CA SER A 53 -40.74 32.46 -4.60
C SER A 53 -41.31 33.00 -3.29
N ALA A 54 -41.46 34.33 -3.16
CA ALA A 54 -41.96 34.99 -1.95
C ALA A 54 -43.29 34.42 -1.44
N ASP A 55 -44.20 34.00 -2.32
CA ASP A 55 -45.49 33.43 -1.91
C ASP A 55 -45.35 32.04 -1.28
N PHE A 56 -44.41 31.22 -1.78
CA PHE A 56 -44.05 29.94 -1.17
C PHE A 56 -43.42 30.17 0.21
N TYR A 57 -42.47 31.10 0.30
CA TYR A 57 -41.81 31.47 1.55
C TYR A 57 -42.81 32.01 2.59
N THR A 58 -43.76 32.85 2.14
CA THR A 58 -44.85 33.36 2.97
C THR A 58 -45.74 32.24 3.49
N THR A 59 -46.14 31.32 2.62
CA THR A 59 -47.00 30.18 2.99
C THR A 59 -46.36 29.34 4.10
N ASN A 60 -45.06 29.03 3.96
CA ASN A 60 -44.35 28.22 4.93
C ASN A 60 -44.12 28.96 6.26
N ALA A 61 -43.82 30.25 6.21
CA ALA A 61 -43.63 31.04 7.42
C ALA A 61 -44.93 31.22 8.20
N LEU A 62 -46.08 31.35 7.53
CA LEU A 62 -47.39 31.38 8.18
C LEU A 62 -47.70 30.04 8.88
N ALA A 63 -47.30 28.92 8.27
CA ALA A 63 -47.42 27.60 8.89
C ALA A 63 -46.54 27.46 10.14
N PHE A 64 -45.32 27.98 10.08
CA PHE A 64 -44.44 28.02 11.25
C PHE A 64 -44.97 28.95 12.35
N ALA A 65 -45.53 30.12 12.01
CA ALA A 65 -46.17 31.00 12.99
C ALA A 65 -47.32 30.31 13.73
N ARG A 66 -48.16 29.54 13.01
CA ARG A 66 -49.20 28.69 13.61
C ARG A 66 -48.62 27.62 14.53
N TYR A 67 -47.53 26.97 14.14
CA TYR A 67 -46.83 26.00 14.98
C TYR A 67 -46.34 26.62 16.30
N LEU A 68 -45.87 27.88 16.25
CA LEU A 68 -45.48 28.63 17.45
C LEU A 68 -46.66 29.18 18.27
N GLY A 69 -47.88 29.16 17.71
CA GLY A 69 -49.07 29.73 18.33
C GLY A 69 -49.14 31.26 18.26
N VAL A 70 -48.48 31.89 17.27
CA VAL A 70 -48.44 33.35 17.10
C VAL A 70 -48.95 33.78 15.72
N SER A 71 -49.25 35.08 15.58
CA SER A 71 -49.51 35.67 14.25
C SER A 71 -48.20 35.99 13.53
N ALA A 72 -48.23 36.09 12.20
CA ALA A 72 -47.07 36.49 11.42
C ALA A 72 -47.33 37.75 10.60
N THR A 73 -46.39 38.69 10.65
CA THR A 73 -46.34 39.87 9.78
C THR A 73 -45.27 39.64 8.73
N VAL A 74 -45.63 39.80 7.45
CA VAL A 74 -44.75 39.47 6.33
C VAL A 74 -44.36 40.74 5.59
N VAL A 75 -43.05 40.98 5.46
CA VAL A 75 -42.48 42.07 4.69
C VAL A 75 -41.77 41.50 3.47
N ARG A 76 -42.09 42.01 2.28
CA ARG A 76 -41.39 41.66 1.06
C ARG A 76 -40.22 42.61 0.84
N LEU A 77 -39.00 42.07 0.85
CA LEU A 77 -37.79 42.82 0.56
C LEU A 77 -37.75 43.23 -0.91
N ALA A 78 -37.29 44.46 -1.17
CA ALA A 78 -37.24 45.02 -2.52
C ALA A 78 -36.18 44.33 -3.38
N ARG A 79 -35.08 43.88 -2.75
CA ARG A 79 -33.98 43.16 -3.39
C ARG A 79 -33.66 41.89 -2.62
N TRP A 80 -33.15 40.89 -3.35
CA TRP A 80 -32.71 39.64 -2.73
C TRP A 80 -31.59 39.83 -1.72
N ASP A 81 -30.64 40.72 -2.02
CA ASP A 81 -29.45 40.91 -1.19
C ASP A 81 -29.71 41.68 0.10
N GLN A 82 -30.87 42.33 0.22
CA GLN A 82 -31.24 43.13 1.38
C GLN A 82 -31.23 42.32 2.69
N GLN A 83 -31.49 41.02 2.61
CA GLN A 83 -31.41 40.11 3.75
C GLN A 83 -29.98 39.83 4.25
N PHE A 84 -28.95 40.30 3.55
CA PHE A 84 -27.54 40.15 3.91
C PHE A 84 -26.83 41.49 4.16
N GLU A 85 -27.52 42.61 4.02
CA GLU A 85 -26.93 43.94 4.17
C GLU A 85 -26.55 44.23 5.62
N ASN A 86 -25.44 44.93 5.82
CA ASN A 86 -25.06 45.49 7.11
C ASN A 86 -25.84 46.79 7.39
N ALA A 87 -25.52 47.46 8.52
CA ALA A 87 -26.16 48.73 8.88
C ALA A 87 -25.98 49.87 7.85
N ALA A 88 -24.99 49.77 6.96
CA ALA A 88 -24.74 50.72 5.89
C ALA A 88 -25.48 50.37 4.58
N GLY A 89 -26.29 49.29 4.54
CA GLY A 89 -26.98 48.86 3.33
C GLY A 89 -26.09 48.13 2.32
N VAL A 90 -24.94 47.60 2.77
CA VAL A 90 -23.93 46.94 1.91
C VAL A 90 -23.76 45.48 2.32
N VAL A 91 -23.58 44.60 1.33
CA VAL A 91 -23.17 43.20 1.56
C VAL A 91 -21.65 43.10 1.52
N ASP A 92 -21.03 43.05 2.69
CA ASP A 92 -19.58 42.85 2.84
C ASP A 92 -19.30 41.36 3.01
N LEU A 93 -18.87 40.69 1.93
CA LEU A 93 -18.71 39.22 1.91
C LEU A 93 -17.68 38.73 2.94
N PRO A 94 -16.45 39.28 3.04
CA PRO A 94 -15.46 38.83 4.02
C PRO A 94 -15.78 39.23 5.46
N GLY A 95 -16.57 40.28 5.68
CA GLY A 95 -16.90 40.76 7.02
C GLY A 95 -17.66 39.74 7.88
N ARG A 96 -17.85 40.05 9.17
CA ARG A 96 -18.75 39.30 10.06
C ARG A 96 -19.62 40.30 10.82
N TYR A 97 -20.94 40.19 10.68
CA TYR A 97 -21.92 41.11 11.27
C TYR A 97 -23.29 40.43 11.23
N VAL A 98 -24.23 40.78 12.10
CA VAL A 98 -25.61 40.29 11.93
C VAL A 98 -26.30 41.10 10.85
N ALA A 99 -26.93 40.45 9.87
CA ALA A 99 -27.69 41.13 8.82
C ALA A 99 -28.68 42.11 9.43
N GLN A 100 -28.69 43.35 8.93
CA GLN A 100 -29.34 44.47 9.62
C GLN A 100 -30.77 44.14 10.01
N PRO A 101 -31.65 43.61 9.12
CA PRO A 101 -33.05 43.48 9.49
C PRO A 101 -33.27 42.47 10.62
N LEU A 102 -32.38 41.47 10.79
CA LEU A 102 -32.35 40.62 11.99
C LEU A 102 -31.77 41.36 13.19
N ALA A 103 -30.66 42.07 13.00
CA ALA A 103 -29.97 42.79 14.07
C ALA A 103 -30.88 43.83 14.73
N SER A 104 -31.71 44.51 13.94
CA SER A 104 -32.67 45.50 14.41
C SER A 104 -33.99 44.93 14.91
N GLY A 105 -34.25 43.63 14.74
CA GLY A 105 -35.55 43.03 15.04
C GLY A 105 -36.68 43.48 14.12
N GLN A 106 -36.35 44.05 12.94
CA GLN A 106 -37.32 44.28 11.86
C GLN A 106 -37.82 42.95 11.28
N CYS A 107 -36.95 41.94 11.27
CA CYS A 107 -37.24 40.58 10.86
C CYS A 107 -36.77 39.64 11.98
N ASP A 108 -37.57 38.62 12.28
CA ASP A 108 -37.19 37.50 13.14
C ASP A 108 -36.75 36.30 12.30
N LEU A 109 -37.31 36.17 11.08
CA LEU A 109 -37.15 34.99 10.22
C LEU A 109 -37.00 35.32 8.73
N TYR A 110 -36.05 34.65 8.08
CA TYR A 110 -35.88 34.58 6.62
C TYR A 110 -36.19 33.17 6.09
N PRO A 111 -37.42 32.90 5.64
CA PRO A 111 -37.82 31.60 5.08
C PRO A 111 -37.40 31.40 3.60
N ASN A 112 -36.40 32.16 3.12
CA ASN A 112 -36.12 32.38 1.69
C ASN A 112 -35.31 31.26 1.00
N ASP A 113 -35.39 30.01 1.45
CA ASP A 113 -34.60 28.88 0.91
C ASP A 113 -33.13 29.25 0.66
N LEU A 114 -32.47 29.70 1.72
CA LEU A 114 -31.11 30.22 1.62
C LEU A 114 -30.10 29.08 1.54
N HIS A 115 -29.40 28.99 0.40
CA HIS A 115 -28.22 28.14 0.28
C HIS A 115 -27.20 28.55 1.34
N MET A 116 -26.74 27.58 2.13
CA MET A 116 -25.95 27.83 3.34
C MET A 116 -24.45 27.96 3.02
N LEU A 117 -24.10 29.04 2.34
CA LEU A 117 -22.71 29.41 2.02
C LEU A 117 -21.97 29.93 3.26
N ASP A 118 -20.66 29.71 3.33
CA ASP A 118 -19.84 30.11 4.48
C ASP A 118 -19.97 31.60 4.82
N TRP A 119 -19.93 32.47 3.81
CA TRP A 119 -20.07 33.90 4.03
C TRP A 119 -21.47 34.29 4.55
N ARG A 120 -22.54 33.56 4.19
CA ARG A 120 -23.91 33.81 4.71
C ARG A 120 -24.03 33.41 6.17
N ARG A 121 -23.35 32.34 6.58
CA ARG A 121 -23.27 31.92 7.99
C ARG A 121 -22.54 32.92 8.88
N THR A 122 -21.75 33.83 8.29
CA THR A 122 -21.19 34.97 9.05
C THR A 122 -22.21 36.08 9.29
N LYS A 123 -23.38 36.03 8.64
CA LYS A 123 -24.42 37.08 8.68
C LYS A 123 -25.62 36.77 9.56
N MET A 124 -25.89 35.49 9.74
CA MET A 124 -27.08 34.96 10.39
C MET A 124 -26.82 33.51 10.77
N ASP A 125 -27.57 32.99 11.73
CA ASP A 125 -27.68 31.55 11.87
C ASP A 125 -28.69 31.01 10.86
N MET A 126 -28.48 29.78 10.41
CA MET A 126 -29.26 29.17 9.36
C MET A 126 -29.65 27.77 9.79
N VAL A 127 -30.96 27.52 9.90
CA VAL A 127 -31.50 26.23 10.28
C VAL A 127 -31.68 25.37 9.03
N PRO A 128 -30.97 24.23 8.90
CA PRO A 128 -31.04 23.39 7.70
C PRO A 128 -32.46 22.82 7.48
N TYR A 129 -32.88 22.79 6.22
CA TYR A 129 -34.21 22.32 5.81
C TYR A 129 -34.16 21.19 4.77
N TYR A 130 -33.38 21.35 3.70
CA TYR A 130 -33.15 20.32 2.67
C TYR A 130 -31.81 20.51 1.98
N THR A 131 -31.39 19.51 1.21
CA THR A 131 -30.19 19.55 0.38
C THR A 131 -30.56 19.71 -1.10
N VAL A 132 -29.77 20.50 -1.81
CA VAL A 132 -29.96 20.84 -3.21
C VAL A 132 -28.69 20.61 -4.01
N ARG A 133 -28.85 20.34 -5.31
CA ARG A 133 -27.78 20.45 -6.30
C ARG A 133 -28.10 21.56 -7.29
N LYS A 134 -27.11 22.39 -7.66
CA LYS A 134 -27.32 23.36 -8.75
C LYS A 134 -27.37 22.61 -10.08
N MET A 135 -28.26 23.04 -10.96
CA MET A 135 -28.54 22.47 -12.26
C MET A 135 -28.49 23.56 -13.32
N ILE A 136 -28.00 23.22 -14.50
CA ILE A 136 -28.12 24.05 -15.70
C ILE A 136 -29.48 23.81 -16.32
N VAL A 137 -30.25 24.88 -16.48
CA VAL A 137 -31.46 24.92 -17.30
C VAL A 137 -31.16 25.76 -18.53
N ALA A 138 -31.32 25.21 -19.72
CA ALA A 138 -31.00 25.87 -20.97
C ALA A 138 -32.21 25.88 -21.91
N ASN A 139 -32.12 26.68 -22.97
CA ASN A 139 -33.05 26.55 -24.07
C ASN A 139 -32.88 25.16 -24.71
N GLN A 140 -33.98 24.47 -25.02
CA GLN A 140 -33.98 23.10 -25.52
C GLN A 140 -33.12 22.91 -26.79
N GLN A 141 -32.97 23.95 -27.61
CA GLN A 141 -32.11 23.95 -28.79
C GLN A 141 -30.63 23.68 -28.47
N LEU A 142 -30.19 23.98 -27.25
CA LEU A 142 -28.80 23.79 -26.82
C LEU A 142 -28.52 22.39 -26.26
N ARG A 143 -29.52 21.50 -26.14
CA ARG A 143 -29.34 20.14 -25.58
C ARG A 143 -28.30 19.30 -26.32
N SER A 144 -28.18 19.48 -27.64
CA SER A 144 -27.24 18.72 -28.47
C SER A 144 -25.82 19.27 -28.39
N THR A 145 -25.65 20.57 -28.14
CA THR A 145 -24.36 21.27 -28.19
C THR A 145 -23.73 21.49 -26.81
N VAL A 146 -24.54 21.66 -25.77
CA VAL A 146 -24.08 21.93 -24.40
C VAL A 146 -24.22 20.64 -23.59
N LYS A 147 -23.10 19.95 -23.38
CA LYS A 147 -23.02 18.63 -22.72
C LYS A 147 -22.28 18.66 -21.39
N GLN A 148 -21.40 19.64 -21.19
CA GLN A 148 -20.54 19.76 -20.03
C GLN A 148 -20.33 21.23 -19.65
N PRO A 149 -19.85 21.52 -18.42
CA PRO A 149 -19.68 22.89 -17.96
C PRO A 149 -18.82 23.78 -18.87
N ALA A 150 -17.77 23.22 -19.49
CA ALA A 150 -16.90 23.96 -20.40
C ALA A 150 -17.64 24.57 -21.62
N ASP A 151 -18.70 23.90 -22.08
CA ASP A 151 -19.46 24.34 -23.26
C ASP A 151 -20.31 25.60 -22.98
N LEU A 152 -20.43 26.00 -21.71
CA LEU A 152 -21.13 27.23 -21.32
C LEU A 152 -20.31 28.49 -21.64
N ALA A 153 -19.00 28.36 -21.85
CA ALA A 153 -18.10 29.49 -22.07
C ALA A 153 -18.53 30.34 -23.30
N GLY A 154 -18.73 31.63 -23.06
CA GLY A 154 -19.18 32.59 -24.07
C GLY A 154 -20.68 32.59 -24.37
N LEU A 155 -21.48 31.76 -23.69
CA LEU A 155 -22.93 31.83 -23.76
C LEU A 155 -23.49 32.95 -22.87
N ARG A 156 -24.77 33.27 -23.03
CA ARG A 156 -25.51 34.27 -22.25
C ARG A 156 -26.29 33.59 -21.13
N ALA A 157 -25.95 33.90 -19.89
CA ALA A 157 -26.70 33.45 -18.72
C ALA A 157 -27.69 34.51 -18.26
N ALA A 158 -28.86 34.10 -17.80
CA ALA A 158 -29.76 34.95 -17.01
C ALA A 158 -29.86 34.41 -15.60
N VAL A 159 -29.49 35.19 -14.58
CA VAL A 159 -29.58 34.78 -13.16
C VAL A 159 -29.99 35.94 -12.26
N GLN A 160 -30.49 35.62 -11.07
CA GLN A 160 -30.78 36.63 -10.07
C GLN A 160 -29.51 37.02 -9.29
N LYS A 161 -29.21 38.32 -9.25
CA LYS A 161 -28.04 38.87 -8.57
C LYS A 161 -28.00 38.48 -7.08
N GLY A 162 -26.80 38.13 -6.60
CA GLY A 162 -26.48 37.77 -5.21
C GLY A 162 -27.05 36.44 -4.71
N THR A 163 -27.67 35.68 -5.60
CA THR A 163 -27.95 34.26 -5.36
C THR A 163 -26.65 33.43 -5.41
N SER A 164 -26.71 32.19 -4.92
CA SER A 164 -25.60 31.23 -5.06
C SER A 164 -25.31 30.89 -6.54
N TYR A 165 -26.29 31.11 -7.42
CA TYR A 165 -26.20 30.92 -8.86
C TYR A 165 -25.32 31.99 -9.53
N ASP A 166 -25.55 33.26 -9.16
CA ASP A 166 -24.68 34.39 -9.54
C ASP A 166 -23.24 34.16 -9.06
N GLY A 167 -23.08 33.85 -7.77
CA GLY A 167 -21.76 33.57 -7.19
C GLY A 167 -21.00 32.46 -7.93
N TRP A 168 -21.68 31.37 -8.29
CA TRP A 168 -21.07 30.30 -9.06
C TRP A 168 -20.62 30.78 -10.45
N LEU A 169 -21.47 31.49 -11.21
CA LEU A 169 -21.11 32.01 -12.53
C LEU A 169 -19.94 33.00 -12.47
N THR A 170 -19.96 33.92 -11.51
CA THR A 170 -18.85 34.88 -11.33
C THR A 170 -17.53 34.18 -11.00
N ALA A 171 -17.58 33.12 -10.19
CA ALA A 171 -16.40 32.32 -9.88
C ALA A 171 -15.89 31.56 -11.10
N GLN A 172 -16.78 31.00 -11.93
CA GLN A 172 -16.36 30.34 -13.18
C GLN A 172 -15.77 31.34 -14.17
N ASN A 173 -16.35 32.53 -14.34
CA ASN A 173 -15.78 33.58 -15.19
C ASN A 173 -14.39 34.04 -14.73
N ALA A 174 -14.10 34.01 -13.43
CA ALA A 174 -12.78 34.31 -12.89
C ALA A 174 -11.77 33.15 -13.06
N THR A 175 -12.26 31.93 -13.34
CA THR A 175 -11.45 30.71 -13.38
C THR A 175 -11.64 29.97 -14.71
N SER A 176 -12.54 28.98 -14.76
CA SER A 176 -12.73 28.05 -15.88
C SER A 176 -13.15 28.71 -17.19
N PHE A 177 -13.87 29.84 -17.15
CA PHE A 177 -14.36 30.56 -18.33
C PHE A 177 -13.57 31.85 -18.60
N ARG A 178 -12.40 32.04 -17.97
CA ARG A 178 -11.63 33.29 -18.07
C ARG A 178 -11.35 33.73 -19.51
N ASP A 179 -11.02 32.77 -20.38
CA ASP A 179 -10.62 33.08 -21.76
C ASP A 179 -11.84 33.40 -22.65
N LYS A 180 -13.03 32.91 -22.28
CA LYS A 180 -14.29 33.20 -22.96
C LYS A 180 -15.44 33.30 -21.94
N PRO A 181 -15.56 34.43 -21.22
CA PRO A 181 -16.51 34.55 -20.11
C PRO A 181 -17.96 34.40 -20.57
N VAL A 182 -18.79 33.83 -19.69
CA VAL A 182 -20.24 33.85 -19.83
C VAL A 182 -20.74 35.29 -19.70
N ALA A 183 -21.61 35.73 -20.61
CA ALA A 183 -22.28 37.02 -20.51
C ALA A 183 -23.43 36.93 -19.50
N ILE A 184 -23.24 37.47 -18.29
CA ILE A 184 -24.22 37.36 -17.19
C ILE A 184 -25.20 38.53 -17.25
N GLY A 185 -26.48 38.23 -17.43
CA GLY A 185 -27.59 39.15 -17.30
C GLY A 185 -28.34 38.97 -15.97
N TYR A 186 -28.64 40.07 -15.28
CA TYR A 186 -29.26 40.04 -13.96
C TYR A 186 -30.77 40.28 -14.00
N PHE A 187 -31.55 39.27 -13.63
CA PHE A 187 -33.02 39.32 -13.60
C PHE A 187 -33.58 38.49 -12.44
N PRO A 188 -34.77 38.80 -11.88
CA PRO A 188 -35.44 37.90 -10.95
C PRO A 188 -35.54 36.47 -11.49
N THR A 189 -35.49 35.44 -10.64
CA THR A 189 -35.46 34.02 -11.08
C THR A 189 -36.57 33.68 -12.08
N ALA A 190 -37.81 34.11 -11.85
CA ALA A 190 -38.91 33.85 -12.77
C ALA A 190 -38.71 34.51 -14.15
N GLU A 191 -38.11 35.71 -14.19
CA GLU A 191 -37.77 36.39 -15.43
C GLU A 191 -36.57 35.76 -16.12
N SER A 192 -35.58 35.28 -15.35
CA SER A 192 -34.45 34.53 -15.88
C SER A 192 -34.92 33.27 -16.63
N MET A 193 -35.86 32.52 -16.03
CA MET A 193 -36.47 31.35 -16.68
C MET A 193 -37.23 31.71 -17.96
N ARG A 194 -38.04 32.79 -17.94
CA ARG A 194 -38.73 33.29 -19.15
C ARG A 194 -37.77 33.64 -20.27
N ARG A 195 -36.67 34.32 -19.95
CA ARG A 195 -35.65 34.71 -20.93
C ARG A 195 -34.96 33.52 -21.57
N VAL A 196 -34.69 32.46 -20.82
CA VAL A 196 -34.14 31.22 -21.38
C VAL A 196 -35.16 30.53 -22.28
N SER A 197 -36.41 30.45 -21.85
CA SER A 197 -37.52 29.87 -22.63
C SER A 197 -37.72 30.60 -23.98
N GLN A 198 -37.57 31.92 -23.98
CA GLN A 198 -37.69 32.78 -25.17
C GLN A 198 -36.42 32.87 -26.03
N GLY A 199 -35.30 32.26 -25.62
CA GLY A 199 -34.01 32.36 -26.32
C GLY A 199 -33.31 33.72 -26.18
N LEU A 200 -33.80 34.60 -25.30
CA LEU A 200 -33.15 35.87 -24.95
C LEU A 200 -31.91 35.66 -24.08
N ALA A 201 -31.86 34.55 -23.35
CA ALA A 201 -30.67 34.00 -22.72
C ALA A 201 -30.51 32.54 -23.14
N ASP A 202 -29.28 32.05 -23.12
CA ASP A 202 -28.97 30.69 -23.55
C ASP A 202 -29.22 29.70 -22.41
N PHE A 203 -28.89 30.09 -21.18
CA PHE A 203 -29.12 29.27 -19.99
C PHE A 203 -29.31 30.06 -18.69
N THR A 204 -29.70 29.36 -17.63
CA THR A 204 -29.75 29.81 -16.25
C THR A 204 -29.27 28.70 -15.32
N VAL A 205 -29.01 29.04 -14.06
CA VAL A 205 -28.63 28.09 -13.01
C VAL A 205 -29.71 28.13 -11.92
N THR A 206 -30.19 26.95 -11.51
CA THR A 206 -31.22 26.80 -10.48
C THR A 206 -30.91 25.62 -9.58
N GLY A 207 -31.52 25.55 -8.40
CA GLY A 207 -31.53 24.36 -7.56
C GLY A 207 -32.40 23.26 -8.16
N SER A 208 -32.12 22.02 -7.78
CA SER A 208 -32.85 20.83 -8.21
C SER A 208 -34.34 20.88 -7.87
N GLU A 209 -34.74 21.51 -6.77
CA GLU A 209 -36.14 21.79 -6.42
C GLU A 209 -36.81 22.71 -7.46
N GLY A 210 -36.11 23.77 -7.89
CA GLY A 210 -36.60 24.69 -8.91
C GLY A 210 -36.78 24.02 -10.27
N ALA A 211 -35.97 23.01 -10.60
CA ALA A 211 -36.12 22.28 -11.85
C ALA A 211 -37.47 21.57 -11.96
N PHE A 212 -38.00 21.01 -10.86
CA PHE A 212 -39.35 20.40 -10.85
C PHE A 212 -40.43 21.42 -11.19
N LYS A 213 -40.35 22.62 -10.61
CA LYS A 213 -41.30 23.72 -10.88
C LYS A 213 -41.28 24.16 -12.34
N TRP A 214 -40.11 24.44 -12.87
CA TRP A 214 -39.98 25.15 -14.15
C TRP A 214 -39.99 24.24 -15.37
N ILE A 215 -39.53 22.99 -15.24
CA ILE A 215 -39.44 22.04 -16.37
C ILE A 215 -40.69 21.17 -16.47
N ARG A 216 -41.29 20.76 -15.35
CA ARG A 216 -42.52 19.94 -15.37
C ARG A 216 -43.79 20.76 -15.48
N GLY A 217 -43.73 22.07 -15.24
CA GLY A 217 -44.89 22.94 -15.35
C GLY A 217 -45.16 23.37 -16.78
N ASP A 218 -46.43 23.46 -17.17
CA ASP A 218 -46.84 23.84 -18.54
C ASP A 218 -46.69 25.34 -18.85
N THR A 219 -46.11 26.13 -17.93
CA THR A 219 -46.09 27.59 -18.02
C THR A 219 -45.01 28.14 -18.95
N LEU A 220 -43.89 27.44 -19.12
CA LEU A 220 -42.78 27.84 -19.97
C LEU A 220 -42.40 26.68 -20.89
N GLN A 221 -42.29 26.96 -22.18
CA GLN A 221 -41.90 25.97 -23.19
C GLN A 221 -40.42 26.13 -23.55
N ASN A 222 -39.86 25.17 -24.29
CA ASN A 222 -38.48 25.22 -24.80
C ASN A 222 -37.39 25.30 -23.71
N LEU A 223 -37.68 24.81 -22.50
CA LEU A 223 -36.68 24.66 -21.44
C LEU A 223 -36.24 23.21 -21.35
N ASP A 224 -34.97 23.02 -21.02
CA ASP A 224 -34.40 21.71 -20.82
C ASP A 224 -33.41 21.70 -19.66
N LEU A 225 -33.37 20.58 -18.93
CA LEU A 225 -32.47 20.35 -17.80
C LEU A 225 -31.26 19.57 -18.30
N LEU A 226 -30.07 20.20 -18.26
CA LEU A 226 -28.88 19.62 -18.86
C LEU A 226 -28.10 18.75 -17.86
N PHE A 227 -27.28 19.37 -17.00
CA PHE A 227 -26.42 18.66 -16.07
C PHE A 227 -26.24 19.45 -14.76
N PRO A 228 -25.88 18.77 -13.67
CA PRO A 228 -25.57 19.41 -12.41
C PRO A 228 -24.23 20.17 -12.45
N VAL A 229 -24.13 21.22 -11.64
CA VAL A 229 -22.90 22.00 -11.45
C VAL A 229 -22.63 22.27 -9.98
N GLY A 230 -21.35 22.37 -9.62
CA GLY A 230 -20.92 22.59 -8.25
C GLY A 230 -21.21 21.42 -7.29
N GLU A 231 -20.96 21.67 -6.01
CA GLU A 231 -21.18 20.73 -4.91
C GLU A 231 -22.64 20.72 -4.45
N LEU A 232 -23.00 19.69 -3.69
CA LEU A 232 -24.26 19.65 -2.94
C LEU A 232 -24.24 20.73 -1.85
N GLU A 233 -25.36 21.43 -1.69
CA GLU A 233 -25.49 22.50 -0.71
C GLU A 233 -26.72 22.25 0.15
N LYS A 234 -26.59 22.51 1.46
CA LYS A 234 -27.75 22.60 2.33
C LYS A 234 -28.45 23.94 2.10
N VAL A 235 -29.76 23.92 2.17
CA VAL A 235 -30.65 25.06 2.16
C VAL A 235 -31.27 25.18 3.54
N GLY A 236 -31.41 26.41 4.03
CA GLY A 236 -31.98 26.66 5.35
C GLY A 236 -32.70 27.99 5.45
N TRP A 237 -33.36 28.18 6.59
CA TRP A 237 -34.02 29.45 6.94
C TRP A 237 -33.12 30.25 7.87
N GLY A 238 -33.03 31.55 7.63
CA GLY A 238 -32.15 32.45 8.37
C GLY A 238 -32.82 33.05 9.60
N ILE A 239 -32.09 33.14 10.71
CA ILE A 239 -32.51 33.76 11.97
C ILE A 239 -31.34 34.51 12.60
N ALA A 240 -31.60 35.34 13.60
CA ALA A 240 -30.52 35.99 14.34
C ALA A 240 -29.64 34.95 15.07
N PRO A 241 -28.30 35.09 15.08
CA PRO A 241 -27.41 34.12 15.73
C PRO A 241 -27.62 33.94 17.24
N SER A 242 -28.21 34.93 17.90
CA SER A 242 -28.51 34.89 19.34
C SER A 242 -29.87 34.24 19.66
N ALA A 243 -30.68 33.87 18.67
CA ALA A 243 -32.03 33.33 18.86
C ALA A 243 -32.02 31.79 18.96
N ASP A 244 -31.30 31.26 19.96
CA ASP A 244 -31.12 29.81 20.16
C ASP A 244 -32.44 29.05 20.37
N ASP A 245 -33.40 29.67 21.05
CA ASP A 245 -34.73 29.12 21.31
C ASP A 245 -35.60 29.05 20.04
N LEU A 246 -35.52 30.09 19.19
CA LEU A 246 -36.15 30.10 17.88
C LEU A 246 -35.51 29.07 16.94
N ARG A 247 -34.19 28.88 17.01
CA ARG A 247 -33.48 27.82 16.27
C ARG A 247 -34.05 26.45 16.61
N GLU A 248 -34.16 26.13 17.90
CA GLU A 248 -34.64 24.84 18.38
C GLU A 248 -36.09 24.61 17.95
N ALA A 249 -36.95 25.61 18.12
CA ALA A 249 -38.35 25.53 17.68
C ALA A 249 -38.49 25.33 16.16
N LEU A 250 -37.64 25.99 15.37
CA LEU A 250 -37.63 25.85 13.92
C LEU A 250 -37.11 24.48 13.47
N ALA A 251 -36.08 23.96 14.12
CA ALA A 251 -35.58 22.61 13.88
C ALA A 251 -36.63 21.54 14.23
N GLY A 252 -37.32 21.70 15.36
CA GLY A 252 -38.45 20.86 15.77
C GLY A 252 -39.59 20.89 14.75
N TYR A 253 -39.98 22.08 14.29
CA TYR A 253 -40.98 22.25 13.25
C TYR A 253 -40.63 21.51 11.95
N PHE A 254 -39.38 21.60 11.49
CA PHE A 254 -38.94 20.87 10.31
C PHE A 254 -39.03 19.36 10.50
N ALA A 255 -38.58 18.85 11.65
CA ALA A 255 -38.66 17.43 11.97
C ALA A 255 -40.12 16.93 12.02
N ASP A 256 -41.00 17.66 12.71
CA ASP A 256 -42.44 17.35 12.82
C ASP A 256 -43.18 17.43 11.47
N SER A 257 -42.62 18.17 10.52
CA SER A 257 -43.16 18.36 9.18
C SER A 257 -42.71 17.29 8.18
N LEU A 258 -41.78 16.38 8.54
CA LEU A 258 -41.35 15.25 7.70
C LEU A 258 -42.38 14.12 7.70
N ARG A 259 -43.59 14.43 7.24
CA ARG A 259 -44.69 13.50 7.06
C ARG A 259 -45.60 13.96 5.94
N VAL A 260 -46.22 12.98 5.27
CA VAL A 260 -47.17 13.22 4.19
C VAL A 260 -48.32 14.11 4.67
N GLY A 261 -48.67 15.12 3.88
CA GLY A 261 -49.78 16.03 4.16
C GLY A 261 -49.50 17.10 5.21
N SER A 262 -48.27 17.21 5.72
CA SER A 262 -47.86 18.36 6.53
C SER A 262 -48.04 19.69 5.77
N GLU A 263 -48.04 20.82 6.49
CA GLU A 263 -48.19 22.11 5.82
C GLU A 263 -47.04 22.40 4.85
N LEU A 264 -45.80 22.03 5.21
CA LEU A 264 -44.65 22.13 4.30
C LEU A 264 -44.81 21.19 3.11
N ASP A 265 -45.27 19.96 3.34
CA ASP A 265 -45.46 18.98 2.28
C ASP A 265 -46.46 19.46 1.22
N ARG A 266 -47.59 20.01 1.67
CA ARG A 266 -48.62 20.60 0.80
C ARG A 266 -48.15 21.87 0.10
N ALA A 267 -47.36 22.71 0.77
CA ALA A 267 -46.78 23.89 0.15
C ALA A 267 -45.82 23.51 -0.98
N TRP A 268 -44.97 22.51 -0.77
CA TRP A 268 -44.11 21.96 -1.83
C TRP A 268 -44.94 21.47 -3.02
N GLN A 269 -45.97 20.66 -2.76
CA GLN A 269 -46.84 20.15 -3.83
C GLN A 269 -47.46 21.30 -4.64
N LYS A 270 -47.95 22.33 -3.96
CA LYS A 270 -48.59 23.49 -4.60
C LYS A 270 -47.63 24.32 -5.45
N TYR A 271 -46.41 24.59 -4.96
CA TYR A 271 -45.52 25.58 -5.58
C TYR A 271 -44.40 24.97 -6.43
N TYR A 272 -43.99 23.73 -6.17
CA TYR A 272 -42.97 23.00 -6.91
C TYR A 272 -43.53 21.82 -7.73
N GLY A 273 -44.80 21.45 -7.54
CA GLY A 273 -45.44 20.32 -8.25
C GLY A 273 -45.00 18.94 -7.74
N ILE A 274 -44.21 18.90 -6.67
CA ILE A 274 -43.78 17.70 -5.97
C ILE A 274 -43.90 17.95 -4.47
N SER A 275 -44.19 16.92 -3.69
CA SER A 275 -44.30 17.01 -2.24
C SER A 275 -42.92 17.09 -1.56
N ARG A 276 -42.86 17.54 -0.31
CA ARG A 276 -41.59 17.59 0.45
C ARG A 276 -41.07 16.18 0.70
N MET A 277 -41.97 15.23 0.92
CA MET A 277 -41.63 13.82 1.12
C MET A 277 -41.05 13.18 -0.15
N GLU A 278 -41.63 13.44 -1.33
CA GLU A 278 -41.04 13.00 -2.60
C GLU A 278 -39.65 13.61 -2.82
N TYR A 279 -39.49 14.91 -2.53
CA TYR A 279 -38.19 15.55 -2.64
C TYR A 279 -37.17 14.97 -1.64
N LEU A 280 -37.59 14.52 -0.45
CA LEU A 280 -36.70 13.88 0.52
C LEU A 280 -36.09 12.58 -0.03
N PHE A 281 -36.87 11.76 -0.75
CA PHE A 281 -36.34 10.56 -1.40
C PHE A 281 -35.33 10.92 -2.50
N PHE A 282 -35.62 11.98 -3.28
CA PHE A 282 -34.67 12.49 -4.25
C PHE A 282 -33.38 13.00 -3.56
N GLU A 283 -33.50 13.74 -2.46
CA GLU A 283 -32.38 14.23 -1.66
C GLU A 283 -31.47 13.10 -1.17
N GLN A 284 -32.05 12.02 -0.63
CA GLN A 284 -31.30 10.84 -0.18
C GLN A 284 -30.52 10.17 -1.33
N SER A 285 -31.02 10.23 -2.56
CA SER A 285 -30.31 9.71 -3.73
C SER A 285 -29.08 10.55 -4.13
N LEU A 286 -29.00 11.80 -3.70
CA LEU A 286 -27.85 12.67 -3.97
C LEU A 286 -26.63 12.33 -3.10
N ASP A 287 -26.83 11.68 -1.94
CA ASP A 287 -25.80 11.52 -0.90
C ASP A 287 -24.86 10.30 -1.08
N THR A 288 -24.76 9.77 -2.30
CA THR A 288 -23.92 8.59 -2.60
C THR A 288 -22.43 8.82 -2.34
N ARG A 289 -21.93 10.06 -2.55
CA ARG A 289 -20.51 10.40 -2.34
C ARG A 289 -20.12 10.67 -0.89
N ALA A 290 -21.05 10.99 0.02
CA ALA A 290 -20.73 11.06 1.45
C ALA A 290 -20.68 9.66 2.05
N ALA A 291 -21.58 8.77 1.62
CA ALA A 291 -21.57 7.36 1.97
C ALA A 291 -20.25 6.67 1.57
N GLU A 292 -19.75 6.92 0.35
CA GLU A 292 -18.44 6.41 -0.10
C GLU A 292 -17.28 6.93 0.77
N ARG A 293 -17.25 8.23 1.10
CA ARG A 293 -16.19 8.82 1.94
C ARG A 293 -16.23 8.30 3.38
N ALA A 294 -17.42 8.06 3.93
CA ALA A 294 -17.59 7.47 5.25
C ALA A 294 -17.14 6.00 5.27
N ALA A 295 -17.48 5.23 4.22
CA ALA A 295 -17.05 3.84 4.07
C ALA A 295 -15.52 3.73 3.95
N ILE A 296 -14.88 4.57 3.14
CA ILE A 296 -13.41 4.58 3.02
C ILE A 296 -12.73 4.86 4.37
N ARG A 297 -13.23 5.84 5.15
CA ARG A 297 -12.68 6.13 6.49
C ARG A 297 -12.90 4.99 7.48
N ALA A 298 -14.08 4.37 7.46
CA ALA A 298 -14.40 3.24 8.34
C ALA A 298 -13.52 2.01 8.05
N TRP A 299 -13.15 1.78 6.78
CA TRP A 299 -12.41 0.60 6.36
C TRP A 299 -10.89 0.80 6.20
N ALA A 300 -10.39 2.04 6.24
CA ALA A 300 -8.96 2.33 6.10
C ALA A 300 -8.11 1.65 7.20
N LEU A 301 -8.52 1.77 8.46
CA LEU A 301 -7.81 1.21 9.60
C LEU A 301 -7.80 -0.34 9.59
N PRO A 302 -8.95 -1.04 9.44
CA PRO A 302 -8.95 -2.50 9.37
C PRO A 302 -8.18 -3.04 8.16
N ALA A 303 -8.25 -2.38 6.99
CA ALA A 303 -7.47 -2.77 5.82
C ALA A 303 -5.95 -2.69 6.05
N ILE A 304 -5.47 -1.59 6.65
CA ILE A 304 -4.05 -1.43 7.00
C ILE A 304 -3.61 -2.52 7.99
N THR A 305 -4.42 -2.81 9.01
CA THR A 305 -4.09 -3.88 9.98
C THR A 305 -4.05 -5.26 9.34
N GLY A 306 -4.93 -5.55 8.38
CA GLY A 306 -4.93 -6.81 7.63
C GLY A 306 -3.65 -6.99 6.80
N VAL A 307 -3.20 -5.93 6.11
CA VAL A 307 -1.96 -5.95 5.31
C VAL A 307 -0.73 -6.16 6.21
N ILE A 308 -0.65 -5.45 7.34
CA ILE A 308 0.46 -5.61 8.30
C ILE A 308 0.52 -7.04 8.83
N GLY A 309 -0.63 -7.61 9.21
CA GLY A 309 -0.71 -8.99 9.69
C GLY A 309 -0.23 -10.01 8.66
N LEU A 310 -0.62 -9.84 7.39
CA LEU A 310 -0.20 -10.70 6.29
C LEU A 310 1.33 -10.65 6.08
N VAL A 311 1.91 -9.45 6.06
CA VAL A 311 3.37 -9.26 5.90
C VAL A 311 4.13 -9.89 7.06
N LEU A 312 3.64 -9.75 8.30
CA LEU A 312 4.24 -10.36 9.48
C LEU A 312 4.19 -11.90 9.42
N ALA A 313 3.06 -12.47 9.01
CA ALA A 313 2.92 -13.91 8.80
C ALA A 313 3.87 -14.43 7.72
N MET A 314 3.98 -13.72 6.58
CA MET A 314 4.93 -14.06 5.52
C MET A 314 6.38 -13.98 5.99
N ALA A 315 6.74 -12.96 6.77
CA ALA A 315 8.09 -12.82 7.32
C ALA A 315 8.44 -13.94 8.31
N LEU A 316 7.50 -14.32 9.18
CA LEU A 316 7.65 -15.44 10.10
C LEU A 316 7.78 -16.78 9.35
N TRP A 317 6.95 -16.99 8.33
CA TRP A 317 7.00 -18.18 7.49
C TRP A 317 8.34 -18.27 6.73
N ALA A 318 8.79 -17.18 6.12
CA ALA A 318 10.08 -17.12 5.44
C ALA A 318 11.27 -17.32 6.39
N ARG A 319 11.18 -16.89 7.66
CA ARG A 319 12.19 -17.17 8.69
C ARG A 319 12.19 -18.64 9.08
N ARG A 320 11.01 -19.25 9.25
CA ARG A 320 10.86 -20.67 9.56
C ARG A 320 11.41 -21.54 8.43
N LEU A 321 11.03 -21.25 7.19
CA LEU A 321 11.48 -21.98 6.01
C LEU A 321 13.01 -21.92 5.87
N ARG A 322 13.61 -20.74 6.06
CA ARG A 322 15.08 -20.58 6.05
C ARG A 322 15.78 -21.39 7.14
N ARG A 323 15.19 -21.48 8.34
CA ARG A 323 15.74 -22.33 9.43
C ARG A 323 15.66 -23.81 9.08
N GLU A 324 14.56 -24.24 8.47
CA GLU A 324 14.30 -25.63 8.08
C GLU A 324 15.25 -26.09 6.97
N VAL A 325 15.41 -25.27 5.92
CA VAL A 325 16.38 -25.53 4.84
C VAL A 325 17.82 -25.62 5.37
N ARG A 326 18.20 -24.79 6.34
CA ARG A 326 19.54 -24.82 6.94
C ARG A 326 19.80 -26.12 7.71
N ARG A 327 18.78 -26.71 8.36
CA ARG A 327 18.87 -28.02 9.02
C ARG A 327 19.08 -29.15 8.02
N HIS A 328 18.34 -29.16 6.92
CA HIS A 328 18.46 -30.21 5.89
C HIS A 328 19.82 -30.20 5.18
N ARG A 329 20.42 -29.02 4.95
CA ARG A 329 21.76 -28.93 4.35
C ARG A 329 22.84 -29.58 5.22
N LEU A 330 22.83 -29.32 6.53
CA LEU A 330 23.78 -29.92 7.47
C LEU A 330 23.65 -31.44 7.55
N THR A 331 22.43 -31.97 7.52
CA THR A 331 22.18 -33.41 7.51
C THR A 331 22.66 -34.06 6.20
N ALA A 332 22.44 -33.39 5.06
CA ALA A 332 22.87 -33.87 3.75
C ALA A 332 24.41 -33.91 3.62
N GLU A 333 25.10 -32.91 4.17
CA GLU A 333 26.57 -32.87 4.19
C GLU A 333 27.16 -34.03 5.02
N ARG A 334 26.62 -34.28 6.22
CA ARG A 334 27.06 -35.41 7.07
C ARG A 334 26.81 -36.78 6.42
N LEU A 335 25.69 -36.93 5.71
CA LEU A 335 25.38 -38.16 4.96
C LEU A 335 26.33 -38.37 3.78
N ALA A 336 26.74 -37.29 3.10
CA ALA A 336 27.66 -37.36 1.98
C ALA A 336 29.08 -37.75 2.43
N GLU A 337 29.53 -37.28 3.59
CA GLU A 337 30.83 -37.60 4.17
C GLU A 337 30.93 -39.07 4.57
N SER A 338 29.94 -39.58 5.33
CA SER A 338 29.88 -41.00 5.71
C SER A 338 29.79 -41.94 4.50
N ARG A 339 29.07 -41.55 3.43
CA ARG A 339 29.01 -42.33 2.18
C ARG A 339 30.38 -42.44 1.51
N ARG A 340 31.18 -41.37 1.50
CA ARG A 340 32.52 -41.37 0.88
C ARG A 340 33.46 -42.35 1.59
N GLU A 341 33.40 -42.39 2.92
CA GLU A 341 34.21 -43.32 3.72
C GLU A 341 33.87 -44.79 3.41
N VAL A 342 32.58 -45.14 3.41
CA VAL A 342 32.12 -46.50 3.11
C VAL A 342 32.49 -46.91 1.68
N THR A 343 32.38 -46.01 0.70
CA THR A 343 32.76 -46.32 -0.69
C THR A 343 34.26 -46.52 -0.89
N ARG A 344 35.11 -45.80 -0.14
CA ARG A 344 36.57 -46.00 -0.20
C ARG A 344 36.97 -47.34 0.41
N GLU A 345 36.34 -47.71 1.52
CA GLU A 345 36.60 -48.99 2.16
C GLU A 345 36.16 -50.17 1.29
N SER A 346 34.98 -50.09 0.67
CA SER A 346 34.50 -51.16 -0.22
C SER A 346 35.37 -51.32 -1.46
N ALA A 347 35.79 -50.22 -2.09
CA ALA A 347 36.67 -50.25 -3.25
C ALA A 347 38.04 -50.88 -2.93
N ARG A 348 38.61 -50.58 -1.75
CA ARG A 348 39.87 -51.19 -1.30
C ARG A 348 39.72 -52.70 -1.08
N ARG A 349 38.67 -53.14 -0.39
CA ARG A 349 38.43 -54.58 -0.14
C ARG A 349 38.23 -55.36 -1.44
N LEU A 350 37.53 -54.78 -2.42
CA LEU A 350 37.36 -55.37 -3.73
C LEU A 350 38.72 -55.50 -4.46
N ALA A 351 39.53 -54.44 -4.45
CA ALA A 351 40.85 -54.45 -5.07
C ALA A 351 41.78 -55.53 -4.48
N VAL A 352 41.79 -55.71 -3.15
CA VAL A 352 42.56 -56.77 -2.48
C VAL A 352 42.10 -58.14 -2.96
N SER A 353 40.79 -58.39 -2.97
CA SER A 353 40.21 -59.68 -3.39
C SER A 353 40.56 -60.02 -4.85
N GLU A 354 40.42 -59.06 -5.77
CA GLU A 354 40.74 -59.26 -7.19
C GLU A 354 42.23 -59.58 -7.43
N ILE A 355 43.12 -58.90 -6.70
CA ILE A 355 44.56 -59.17 -6.78
C ILE A 355 44.85 -60.58 -6.24
N GLN A 356 44.27 -60.96 -5.10
CA GLN A 356 44.44 -62.30 -4.51
C GLN A 356 44.02 -63.40 -5.48
N LEU A 357 42.83 -63.27 -6.08
CA LEU A 357 42.33 -64.22 -7.09
C LEU A 357 43.27 -64.34 -8.30
N SER A 358 43.80 -63.23 -8.78
CA SER A 358 44.74 -63.23 -9.91
C SER A 358 46.05 -63.95 -9.58
N LEU A 359 46.51 -63.81 -8.33
CA LEU A 359 47.75 -64.41 -7.84
C LEU A 359 47.64 -65.91 -7.54
N GLU A 360 46.45 -66.40 -7.15
CA GLU A 360 46.22 -67.84 -6.91
C GLU A 360 46.48 -68.70 -8.16
N LEU A 361 46.31 -68.11 -9.35
CA LEU A 361 46.49 -68.77 -10.64
C LEU A 361 47.97 -68.95 -11.05
N ALA A 362 48.92 -68.38 -10.30
CA ALA A 362 50.33 -68.44 -10.65
C ALA A 362 50.98 -69.78 -10.26
N PRO A 363 51.52 -70.57 -11.21
CA PRO A 363 52.10 -71.88 -10.94
C PRO A 363 53.55 -71.81 -10.44
N THR A 364 54.25 -70.68 -10.62
CA THR A 364 55.66 -70.53 -10.24
C THR A 364 55.89 -69.18 -9.54
N LEU A 365 56.98 -69.08 -8.77
CA LEU A 365 57.35 -67.85 -8.07
C LEU A 365 57.61 -66.68 -9.04
N ALA A 366 58.18 -66.96 -10.22
CA ALA A 366 58.43 -65.95 -11.25
C ALA A 366 57.12 -65.43 -11.87
N GLU A 367 56.18 -66.34 -12.22
CA GLU A 367 54.86 -65.96 -12.73
C GLU A 367 54.08 -65.16 -11.68
N PHE A 368 54.14 -65.59 -10.42
CA PHE A 368 53.50 -64.91 -9.30
C PHE A 368 54.00 -63.48 -9.15
N GLY A 369 55.33 -63.29 -9.14
CA GLY A 369 55.92 -61.96 -9.07
C GLY A 369 55.51 -61.08 -10.25
N ARG A 370 55.48 -61.62 -11.47
CA ARG A 370 55.05 -60.88 -12.67
C ARG A 370 53.59 -60.44 -12.59
N ILE A 371 52.69 -61.34 -12.16
CA ILE A 371 51.26 -61.04 -11.99
C ILE A 371 51.06 -60.00 -10.89
N LEU A 372 51.76 -60.13 -9.75
CA LEU A 372 51.69 -59.16 -8.66
C LEU A 372 52.05 -57.75 -9.13
N LEU A 373 53.21 -57.59 -9.77
CA LEU A 373 53.67 -56.28 -10.22
C LEU A 373 52.73 -55.69 -11.29
N LEU A 374 52.18 -56.53 -12.19
CA LEU A 374 51.20 -56.09 -13.18
C LEU A 374 49.90 -55.61 -12.52
N GLU A 375 49.33 -56.38 -11.59
CA GLU A 375 48.07 -56.02 -10.92
C GLU A 375 48.22 -54.80 -10.01
N LEU A 376 49.41 -54.61 -9.41
CA LEU A 376 49.75 -53.39 -8.69
C LEU A 376 49.89 -52.18 -9.63
N SER A 377 50.53 -52.33 -10.79
CA SER A 377 50.65 -51.24 -11.79
C SER A 377 49.31 -50.76 -12.36
N ARG A 378 48.27 -51.62 -12.36
CA ARG A 378 46.93 -51.25 -12.82
C ARG A 378 46.15 -50.40 -11.82
N ARG A 379 46.51 -50.47 -10.53
CA ARG A 379 45.76 -49.85 -9.42
C ARG A 379 46.54 -48.75 -8.72
N LEU A 380 47.85 -48.76 -8.84
CA LEU A 380 48.76 -47.75 -8.33
C LEU A 380 49.44 -47.05 -9.50
N PRO A 381 49.79 -45.75 -9.39
CA PRO A 381 50.47 -44.98 -10.45
C PRO A 381 51.95 -45.37 -10.67
N VAL A 382 52.26 -46.65 -10.46
CA VAL A 382 53.62 -47.21 -10.53
C VAL A 382 54.04 -47.35 -11.99
N ARG A 383 55.24 -46.86 -12.31
CA ARG A 383 55.82 -46.92 -13.65
C ARG A 383 56.98 -47.90 -13.75
N GLN A 384 57.65 -48.21 -12.64
CA GLN A 384 58.64 -49.27 -12.54
C GLN A 384 58.52 -49.97 -11.18
N ALA A 385 58.72 -51.28 -11.15
CA ALA A 385 58.70 -52.03 -9.90
C ALA A 385 59.65 -53.24 -9.90
N LEU A 386 60.13 -53.58 -8.71
CA LEU A 386 60.95 -54.76 -8.44
C LEU A 386 60.37 -55.54 -7.27
N LEU A 387 60.35 -56.87 -7.40
CA LEU A 387 60.08 -57.78 -6.29
C LEU A 387 61.32 -58.62 -6.04
N CYS A 388 61.85 -58.54 -4.82
CA CYS A 388 63.06 -59.25 -4.41
C CYS A 388 62.77 -60.15 -3.20
N ALA A 389 63.04 -61.45 -3.31
CA ALA A 389 62.89 -62.39 -2.19
C ALA A 389 64.16 -62.40 -1.31
N ALA A 390 63.99 -62.62 -0.01
CA ALA A 390 65.10 -62.87 0.91
C ALA A 390 65.78 -64.20 0.57
N ALA A 391 67.10 -64.21 0.41
CA ALA A 391 67.89 -65.39 0.07
C ALA A 391 69.23 -65.40 0.83
N GLY A 392 69.32 -66.20 1.90
CA GLY A 392 70.54 -66.34 2.69
C GLY A 392 71.00 -65.02 3.30
N GLN A 393 72.08 -64.44 2.77
CA GLN A 393 72.64 -63.15 3.19
C GLN A 393 72.31 -61.98 2.26
N GLY A 394 71.42 -62.14 1.28
CA GLY A 394 71.08 -61.08 0.33
C GLY A 394 69.67 -61.18 -0.26
N LEU A 395 69.43 -60.39 -1.31
CA LEU A 395 68.17 -60.31 -2.03
C LEU A 395 68.29 -60.98 -3.40
N ARG A 396 67.29 -61.79 -3.77
CA ARG A 396 67.17 -62.41 -5.10
C ARG A 396 66.01 -61.77 -5.85
N LEU A 397 66.26 -61.24 -7.05
CA LEU A 397 65.21 -60.69 -7.90
C LEU A 397 64.23 -61.81 -8.32
N VAL A 398 62.95 -61.59 -8.06
CA VAL A 398 61.85 -62.50 -8.42
C VAL A 398 61.14 -62.04 -9.68
N ALA A 399 60.85 -60.74 -9.76
CA ALA A 399 60.17 -60.15 -10.90
C ALA A 399 60.49 -58.67 -11.05
N ARG A 400 60.35 -58.16 -12.27
CA ARG A 400 60.46 -56.75 -12.63
C ARG A 400 59.28 -56.34 -13.48
N TYR A 401 58.78 -55.14 -13.26
CA TYR A 401 57.84 -54.46 -14.14
C TYR A 401 58.49 -53.20 -14.70
N ALA A 402 58.60 -53.15 -16.04
CA ALA A 402 59.29 -52.11 -16.80
C ALA A 402 60.79 -51.89 -16.44
N GLY A 403 61.55 -51.25 -17.34
CA GLY A 403 62.99 -50.98 -17.18
C GLY A 403 63.93 -51.90 -18.00
N ASN A 404 65.13 -51.41 -18.30
CA ASN A 404 66.10 -52.01 -19.24
C ASN A 404 67.38 -52.57 -18.54
N ALA A 405 67.24 -53.30 -17.44
CA ALA A 405 68.36 -54.10 -16.94
C ALA A 405 68.31 -55.51 -17.56
N ALA A 406 69.50 -56.13 -17.74
CA ALA A 406 69.71 -57.45 -18.35
C ALA A 406 68.74 -58.54 -17.81
N PRO A 407 68.50 -59.64 -18.56
CA PRO A 407 67.64 -60.74 -18.13
C PRO A 407 68.01 -61.27 -16.73
N PRO A 408 67.06 -61.92 -16.00
CA PRO A 408 67.23 -62.35 -14.61
C PRO A 408 68.51 -63.15 -14.33
N ASP A 409 69.00 -63.85 -15.36
CA ASP A 409 70.16 -64.75 -15.28
C ASP A 409 71.51 -64.02 -15.44
N GLU A 410 71.52 -62.78 -15.93
CA GLU A 410 72.73 -61.93 -16.05
C GLU A 410 72.68 -60.67 -15.17
N ALA A 411 71.51 -60.29 -14.63
CA ALA A 411 71.35 -59.12 -13.74
C ALA A 411 71.56 -59.43 -12.25
N LEU A 412 72.44 -60.38 -11.93
CA LEU A 412 72.89 -60.70 -10.58
C LEU A 412 74.42 -60.78 -10.52
N SER A 413 75.11 -59.72 -10.94
CA SER A 413 76.30 -59.33 -10.18
C SER A 413 75.78 -58.77 -8.87
N THR A 414 75.83 -59.59 -7.81
CA THR A 414 75.70 -59.20 -6.40
C THR A 414 75.84 -57.68 -6.22
N VAL A 415 74.71 -56.98 -6.06
CA VAL A 415 74.76 -55.60 -5.58
C VAL A 415 75.47 -55.68 -4.23
N PRO A 416 76.61 -54.98 -4.02
CA PRO A 416 77.37 -55.11 -2.79
C PRO A 416 76.47 -54.92 -1.58
N VAL A 417 76.43 -55.98 -0.77
CA VAL A 417 75.54 -56.25 0.38
C VAL A 417 75.92 -55.39 1.60
N ALA A 418 76.13 -54.10 1.39
CA ALA A 418 76.34 -53.15 2.48
C ALA A 418 75.65 -51.82 2.14
N ALA A 419 74.45 -51.66 2.71
CA ALA A 419 73.60 -50.46 2.69
C ALA A 419 72.76 -50.20 1.42
N SER A 420 72.01 -51.20 0.92
CA SER A 420 70.86 -50.93 0.07
C SER A 420 69.62 -50.59 0.94
N LEU A 421 68.83 -49.59 0.53
CA LEU A 421 67.60 -49.21 1.26
C LEU A 421 66.56 -50.34 1.32
N MET A 422 66.65 -51.32 0.41
CA MET A 422 65.85 -52.54 0.43
C MET A 422 66.24 -53.47 1.58
N ASP A 423 67.54 -53.69 1.83
CA ASP A 423 68.00 -54.52 2.95
C ASP A 423 67.66 -53.91 4.30
N GLU A 424 67.76 -52.57 4.39
CA GLU A 424 67.38 -51.83 5.59
C GLU A 424 65.88 -51.91 5.84
N CYS A 425 65.05 -51.73 4.80
CA CYS A 425 63.60 -51.92 4.87
C CYS A 425 63.21 -53.34 5.29
N LEU A 426 63.87 -54.37 4.75
CA LEU A 426 63.61 -55.76 5.13
C LEU A 426 63.97 -56.04 6.59
N ARG A 427 65.06 -55.44 7.09
CA ARG A 427 65.54 -55.58 8.47
C ARG A 427 64.64 -54.86 9.47
N GLU A 428 64.26 -53.63 9.17
CA GLU A 428 63.40 -52.81 10.03
C GLU A 428 61.91 -53.19 9.93
N ARG A 429 61.53 -53.88 8.85
CA ARG A 429 60.15 -54.33 8.58
C ARG A 429 59.16 -53.16 8.51
N GLN A 430 59.66 -51.97 8.19
CA GLN A 430 58.87 -50.77 7.99
C GLN A 430 58.99 -50.29 6.54
N PRO A 431 57.87 -49.86 5.93
CA PRO A 431 57.92 -49.26 4.61
C PRO A 431 58.68 -47.94 4.66
N ARG A 432 59.44 -47.67 3.61
CA ARG A 432 60.18 -46.42 3.43
C ARG A 432 59.69 -45.72 2.18
N LEU A 433 59.12 -44.53 2.35
CA LEU A 433 58.73 -43.65 1.25
C LEU A 433 59.83 -42.61 1.07
N LEU A 434 60.40 -42.58 -0.13
CA LEU A 434 61.38 -41.58 -0.54
C LEU A 434 60.66 -40.61 -1.46
N ASP A 435 60.47 -39.38 -0.99
CA ASP A 435 60.06 -38.28 -1.85
C ASP A 435 61.25 -37.94 -2.75
N ALA A 436 61.10 -38.21 -4.04
CA ALA A 436 62.16 -37.97 -5.00
C ALA A 436 62.21 -36.48 -5.30
N THR A 437 63.07 -35.78 -4.56
CA THR A 437 63.43 -34.39 -4.83
C THR A 437 64.37 -34.33 -6.03
N ALA A 438 64.31 -33.22 -6.78
CA ALA A 438 65.14 -33.01 -7.97
C ALA A 438 66.63 -33.20 -7.62
N GLY A 439 67.30 -34.14 -8.30
CA GLY A 439 68.74 -34.42 -8.08
C GLY A 439 69.07 -35.70 -7.30
N SER A 440 68.09 -36.59 -7.05
CA SER A 440 68.34 -37.91 -6.43
C SER A 440 69.10 -38.91 -7.31
N GLY A 441 69.30 -38.60 -8.60
CA GLY A 441 69.98 -39.46 -9.58
C GLY A 441 69.18 -40.67 -10.05
N LEU A 442 67.99 -40.92 -9.48
CA LEU A 442 67.08 -42.00 -9.86
C LEU A 442 66.32 -41.65 -11.15
N ARG A 443 66.22 -42.59 -12.09
CA ARG A 443 65.58 -42.36 -13.40
C ARG A 443 64.63 -43.49 -13.78
N ILE A 444 63.37 -43.13 -14.03
CA ILE A 444 62.38 -43.98 -14.71
C ILE A 444 62.60 -43.82 -16.21
N ARG A 445 62.78 -44.94 -16.92
CA ARG A 445 63.06 -44.98 -18.36
C ARG A 445 61.95 -45.68 -19.11
N SER A 446 61.61 -45.14 -20.27
CA SER A 446 60.70 -45.72 -21.25
C SER A 446 61.33 -45.68 -22.65
N GLY A 447 60.74 -46.37 -23.62
CA GLY A 447 61.14 -46.26 -25.02
C GLY A 447 60.93 -44.86 -25.64
N LEU A 448 60.27 -43.94 -24.91
CA LEU A 448 59.97 -42.58 -25.33
C LEU A 448 60.80 -41.50 -24.60
N GLY A 449 61.60 -41.88 -23.60
CA GLY A 449 62.41 -40.95 -22.81
C GLY A 449 62.57 -41.36 -21.34
N GLU A 450 63.26 -40.51 -20.58
CA GLU A 450 63.60 -40.73 -19.17
C GLU A 450 63.11 -39.56 -18.30
N GLY A 451 62.63 -39.87 -17.08
CA GLY A 451 62.16 -38.88 -16.10
C GLY A 451 62.57 -39.26 -14.68
N GLU A 452 62.60 -38.29 -13.77
CA GLU A 452 62.80 -38.57 -12.33
C GLU A 452 61.46 -39.01 -11.73
N PRO A 453 61.44 -40.04 -10.85
CA PRO A 453 60.23 -40.38 -10.11
C PRO A 453 59.80 -39.20 -9.23
N ALA A 454 58.51 -39.11 -8.91
CA ALA A 454 58.00 -38.23 -7.85
C ALA A 454 58.11 -38.91 -6.47
N ALA A 455 57.99 -40.25 -6.44
CA ALA A 455 58.14 -41.03 -5.22
C ALA A 455 58.70 -42.43 -5.52
N VAL A 456 59.51 -42.93 -4.59
CA VAL A 456 59.94 -44.33 -4.54
C VAL A 456 59.52 -44.94 -3.21
N LEU A 457 58.68 -45.97 -3.25
CA LEU A 457 58.21 -46.70 -2.08
C LEU A 457 58.89 -48.06 -2.01
N ILE A 458 59.58 -48.31 -0.90
CA ILE A 458 60.17 -49.59 -0.56
C ILE A 458 59.30 -50.21 0.53
N HIS A 459 58.61 -51.30 0.21
CA HIS A 459 57.62 -51.93 1.08
C HIS A 459 58.05 -53.37 1.43
N PRO A 460 58.14 -53.73 2.72
CA PRO A 460 58.54 -55.06 3.12
C PRO A 460 57.32 -56.01 3.08
N ILE A 461 57.55 -57.21 2.55
CA ILE A 461 56.60 -58.32 2.61
C ILE A 461 56.99 -59.17 3.82
N VAL A 462 56.17 -59.12 4.86
CA VAL A 462 56.43 -59.78 6.14
C VAL A 462 55.37 -60.83 6.47
N LEU A 463 55.78 -61.91 7.14
CA LEU A 463 54.89 -62.89 7.76
C LEU A 463 55.27 -63.03 9.23
N GLY A 464 54.43 -62.50 10.13
CA GLY A 464 54.80 -62.34 11.54
C GLY A 464 56.06 -61.47 11.66
N GLU A 465 57.08 -61.99 12.31
CA GLU A 465 58.37 -61.31 12.52
C GLU A 465 59.39 -61.58 11.40
N GLN A 466 59.02 -62.32 10.35
CA GLN A 466 59.93 -62.71 9.27
C GLN A 466 59.75 -61.83 8.04
N GLY A 467 60.86 -61.27 7.53
CA GLY A 467 60.90 -60.57 6.24
C GLY A 467 61.07 -61.55 5.09
N ILE A 468 60.04 -61.72 4.26
CA ILE A 468 60.01 -62.69 3.17
C ILE A 468 60.55 -62.10 1.87
N ALA A 469 60.17 -60.85 1.58
CA ALA A 469 60.55 -60.15 0.35
C ALA A 469 60.49 -58.63 0.53
N VAL A 470 61.03 -57.91 -0.44
CA VAL A 470 60.92 -56.45 -0.56
C VAL A 470 60.34 -56.11 -1.91
N LEU A 471 59.39 -55.17 -1.91
CA LEU A 471 58.79 -54.59 -3.08
C LEU A 471 59.27 -53.14 -3.21
N GLU A 472 59.92 -52.81 -4.33
CA GLU A 472 60.32 -51.44 -4.64
C GLU A 472 59.46 -50.92 -5.78
N LEU A 473 58.81 -49.77 -5.57
CA LEU A 473 57.86 -49.17 -6.50
C LEU A 473 58.29 -47.74 -6.81
N ALA A 474 58.52 -47.41 -8.07
CA ALA A 474 58.80 -46.06 -8.52
C ALA A 474 57.59 -45.50 -9.28
N SER A 475 57.16 -44.30 -8.87
CA SER A 475 55.96 -43.63 -9.37
C SER A 475 56.28 -42.22 -9.86
N MET A 476 55.60 -41.77 -10.92
CA MET A 476 55.66 -40.39 -11.40
C MET A 476 54.67 -39.47 -10.66
N ASP A 477 53.75 -40.06 -9.87
CA ASP A 477 52.79 -39.36 -9.02
C ASP A 477 53.04 -39.71 -7.54
N PRO A 478 52.67 -38.84 -6.58
CA PRO A 478 52.82 -39.13 -5.16
C PRO A 478 52.10 -40.43 -4.74
N LEU A 479 52.79 -41.28 -3.98
CA LEU A 479 52.21 -42.50 -3.41
C LEU A 479 51.64 -42.19 -2.01
N GLY A 480 50.34 -41.89 -1.96
CA GLY A 480 49.63 -41.55 -0.72
C GLY A 480 49.32 -42.74 0.20
N GLU A 481 48.70 -42.46 1.35
CA GLU A 481 48.40 -43.48 2.38
C GLU A 481 47.56 -44.67 1.87
N ASP A 482 46.63 -44.44 0.93
CA ASP A 482 45.78 -45.50 0.40
C ASP A 482 46.58 -46.58 -0.35
N ALA A 483 47.69 -46.19 -1.02
CA ALA A 483 48.59 -47.13 -1.68
C ALA A 483 49.32 -48.00 -0.65
N GLN A 484 49.83 -47.40 0.42
CA GLN A 484 50.51 -48.13 1.50
C GLN A 484 49.55 -49.05 2.27
N ARG A 485 48.28 -48.64 2.47
CA ARG A 485 47.25 -49.49 3.09
C ARG A 485 46.94 -50.70 2.22
N LEU A 486 46.72 -50.50 0.91
CA LEU A 486 46.50 -51.61 -0.03
C LEU A 486 47.65 -52.62 0.01
N LEU A 487 48.90 -52.15 -0.02
CA LEU A 487 50.07 -53.03 0.06
C LEU A 487 50.14 -53.77 1.39
N ARG A 488 49.82 -53.10 2.50
CA ARG A 488 49.76 -53.71 3.83
C ARG A 488 48.69 -54.80 3.93
N ASP A 489 47.53 -54.60 3.31
CA ASP A 489 46.45 -55.61 3.28
C ASP A 489 46.81 -56.82 2.43
N LEU A 490 47.61 -56.62 1.38
CA LEU A 490 48.09 -57.69 0.50
C LEU A 490 49.27 -58.47 1.10
N THR A 491 50.09 -57.82 1.93
CA THR A 491 51.33 -58.38 2.48
C THR A 491 51.17 -59.80 3.03
N PRO A 492 50.18 -60.13 3.89
CA PRO A 492 50.08 -61.48 4.46
C PRO A 492 49.86 -62.56 3.41
N PHE A 493 48.99 -62.29 2.43
CA PHE A 493 48.69 -63.22 1.35
C PHE A 493 49.90 -63.39 0.41
N VAL A 494 50.56 -62.29 0.07
CA VAL A 494 51.76 -62.30 -0.78
C VAL A 494 52.87 -63.09 -0.11
N ALA A 495 53.12 -62.85 1.19
CA ALA A 495 54.14 -63.55 1.96
C ALA A 495 53.91 -65.07 2.01
N LEU A 496 52.68 -65.50 2.33
CA LEU A 496 52.30 -66.92 2.36
C LEU A 496 52.44 -67.60 1.00
N SER A 497 51.97 -66.94 -0.07
CA SER A 497 52.05 -67.47 -1.44
C SER A 497 53.50 -67.60 -1.91
N MET A 498 54.34 -66.61 -1.62
CA MET A 498 55.77 -66.66 -1.95
C MET A 498 56.47 -67.80 -1.21
N LEU A 499 56.19 -67.99 0.09
CA LEU A 499 56.74 -69.12 0.85
C LEU A 499 56.34 -70.47 0.23
N ARG A 500 55.05 -70.65 -0.07
CA ARG A 500 54.52 -71.87 -0.71
C ARG A 500 55.21 -72.15 -2.05
N LEU A 501 55.32 -71.14 -2.91
CA LEU A 501 55.92 -71.28 -4.24
C LEU A 501 57.45 -71.40 -4.20
N SER A 502 58.11 -70.88 -3.16
CA SER A 502 59.55 -71.03 -2.96
C SER A 502 59.97 -72.43 -2.45
N ALA A 503 59.04 -73.15 -1.81
CA ALA A 503 59.26 -74.50 -1.28
C ALA A 503 59.04 -75.62 -2.33
N GLN A 504 58.51 -75.29 -3.51
CA GLN A 504 58.39 -76.24 -4.61
C GLN A 504 59.71 -76.29 -5.40
N PRO A 505 60.35 -77.46 -5.57
CA PRO A 505 61.54 -77.56 -6.39
C PRO A 505 61.19 -77.19 -7.84
N SER A 506 61.99 -76.32 -8.44
CA SER A 506 61.89 -75.96 -9.86
C SER A 506 61.99 -77.23 -10.71
N ALA A 507 60.92 -77.57 -11.43
CA ALA A 507 60.89 -78.66 -12.41
C ALA A 507 61.74 -78.31 -13.64
#